data_AF-A0A2V6LXN5-F1
#
_entry.id   AF-A0A2V6LXN5-F1
#
_cell.length_a   1.000
_cell.length_b   1.000
_cell.length_c   1.000
_cell.angle_alpha   90.00
_cell.angle_beta   90.00
_cell.angle_gamma   90.00
#
_symmetry.space_group_name_H-M   'P 1'
#
loop_
_entity.id
_entity.type
_entity.pdbx_description
1 polymer ?
#
loop_
_entity_poly.entity_id
_entity_poly.type
_entity_poly.pdbx_seq_one_letter_code
_entity_poly.pdbx_strand_id
1 'polypeptide(L)'
;YESGVHRVQRVPATEAQGRIHTSTATVAVLPEAEEIDLELKPEELRIEVCRSGGPGGQGVNTTDSAVQILHIPTGTIVRCQDGRSQQKNKEKALNVLRSRLLETKQREEAEKYAAHRRSQIGSGGREEKIRTYNFPQNRVTDHRIGLTLYNLDRFMEGELGEMISALQATDLAERLKDSALSA
;
A
#
# COMPACT_ATOMS: atom_id res chain seq x y z
N TYR A 1 -9.87 -0.41 -13.94
CA TYR A 1 -10.51 0.63 -14.78
C TYR A 1 -11.29 1.67 -13.99
N GLU A 2 -11.69 1.40 -12.75
CA GLU A 2 -12.47 2.33 -11.93
C GLU A 2 -11.65 3.27 -11.04
N SER A 3 -10.34 3.05 -10.95
CA SER A 3 -9.42 3.90 -10.20
C SER A 3 -9.28 5.29 -10.82
N GLY A 4 -9.27 6.33 -9.98
CA GLY A 4 -9.13 7.72 -10.40
C GLY A 4 -10.14 8.66 -9.73
N VAL A 5 -10.21 9.89 -10.24
CA VAL A 5 -11.14 10.91 -9.77
C VAL A 5 -12.46 10.86 -10.53
N HIS A 6 -13.56 10.76 -9.79
CA HIS A 6 -14.93 10.72 -10.27
C HIS A 6 -15.61 12.05 -9.93
N ARG A 7 -16.22 12.70 -10.91
CA ARG A 7 -16.90 13.98 -10.73
C ARG A 7 -18.40 13.81 -10.82
N VAL A 8 -19.16 14.35 -9.87
CA VAL A 8 -20.64 14.34 -9.91
C VAL A 8 -21.19 15.76 -10.01
N GLN A 9 -22.20 15.93 -10.87
CA GLN A 9 -22.99 17.15 -11.00
C GLN A 9 -24.44 16.82 -10.65
N ARG A 10 -24.92 17.35 -9.51
CA ARG A 10 -26.28 17.12 -9.02
C ARG A 10 -26.75 18.26 -8.12
N VAL A 11 -28.04 18.30 -7.84
CA VAL A 11 -28.58 19.06 -6.72
C VAL A 11 -28.31 18.24 -5.44
N PRO A 12 -27.52 18.74 -4.48
CA PRO A 12 -27.29 18.02 -3.23
C PRO A 12 -28.55 17.95 -2.38
N ALA A 13 -28.69 16.90 -1.57
CA ALA A 13 -29.79 16.77 -0.61
C ALA A 13 -29.80 17.89 0.45
N THR A 14 -28.66 18.51 0.70
CA THR A 14 -28.50 19.62 1.66
C THR A 14 -28.83 21.00 1.07
N GLU A 15 -29.20 21.07 -0.22
CA GLU A 15 -29.39 22.33 -0.94
C GLU A 15 -30.89 22.64 -1.11
N ALA A 16 -31.33 23.79 -0.60
CA ALA A 16 -32.75 24.16 -0.61
C ALA A 16 -33.18 24.88 -1.92
N GLN A 17 -32.25 25.52 -2.63
CA GLN A 17 -32.57 26.37 -3.79
C GLN A 17 -32.48 25.64 -5.15
N GLY A 18 -32.24 24.32 -5.14
CA GLY A 18 -32.17 23.54 -6.38
C GLY A 18 -30.94 23.83 -7.24
N ARG A 19 -29.88 24.45 -6.68
CA ARG A 19 -28.65 24.74 -7.42
C ARG A 19 -27.86 23.46 -7.66
N ILE A 20 -27.30 23.35 -8.87
CA ILE A 20 -26.45 22.22 -9.24
C ILE A 20 -25.05 22.46 -8.69
N HIS A 21 -24.58 21.56 -7.84
CA HIS A 21 -23.21 21.57 -7.33
C HIS A 21 -22.37 20.50 -8.03
N THR A 22 -21.07 20.79 -8.13
CA THR A 22 -20.07 19.86 -8.66
C THR A 22 -19.18 19.37 -7.53
N SER A 23 -19.24 18.07 -7.24
CA SER A 23 -18.40 17.39 -6.25
C SER A 23 -17.45 16.41 -6.94
N THR A 24 -16.37 16.06 -6.25
CA THR A 24 -15.42 15.01 -6.68
C THR A 24 -15.33 13.92 -5.61
N ALA A 25 -15.06 12.70 -6.06
CA ALA A 25 -14.79 11.54 -5.24
C ALA A 25 -13.58 10.80 -5.85
N THR A 26 -12.77 10.17 -5.02
CA THR A 26 -11.57 9.47 -5.49
C THR A 26 -11.70 7.99 -5.18
N VAL A 27 -11.36 7.15 -6.14
CA VAL A 27 -11.42 5.69 -6.02
C VAL A 27 -10.01 5.16 -6.27
N ALA A 28 -9.46 4.41 -5.31
CA ALA A 28 -8.25 3.63 -5.51
C ALA A 28 -8.62 2.15 -5.48
N VAL A 29 -8.05 1.39 -6.42
CA VAL A 29 -8.21 -0.06 -6.50
C VAL A 29 -6.84 -0.67 -6.30
N LEU A 30 -6.67 -1.38 -5.20
CA LEU A 30 -5.42 -2.00 -4.80
C LEU A 30 -5.71 -3.47 -4.49
N PRO A 31 -4.82 -4.40 -4.88
CA PRO A 31 -4.96 -5.80 -4.50
C PRO A 31 -4.92 -5.91 -2.98
N GLU A 32 -5.60 -6.92 -2.45
CA GLU A 32 -5.52 -7.27 -1.03
C GLU A 32 -4.08 -7.71 -0.71
N ALA A 33 -3.53 -7.19 0.38
CA ALA A 33 -2.19 -7.54 0.83
C ALA A 33 -2.27 -8.75 1.77
N GLU A 34 -1.46 -9.77 1.52
CA GLU A 34 -1.27 -10.88 2.46
C GLU A 34 -0.34 -10.45 3.60
N GLU A 35 -0.53 -11.01 4.80
CA GLU A 35 0.37 -10.76 5.91
C GLU A 35 1.78 -11.27 5.58
N ILE A 36 2.77 -10.39 5.64
CA ILE A 36 4.16 -10.79 5.49
C ILE A 36 4.56 -11.64 6.71
N ASP A 37 4.66 -12.96 6.56
CA ASP A 37 5.42 -13.75 7.53
C ASP A 37 6.91 -13.61 7.26
N LEU A 38 7.64 -13.20 8.29
CA LEU A 38 9.08 -13.04 8.24
C LEU A 38 9.72 -14.24 8.93
N GLU A 39 10.14 -15.20 8.11
CA GLU A 39 10.98 -16.31 8.54
C GLU A 39 12.44 -15.87 8.60
N LEU A 40 13.05 -16.00 9.78
CA LEU A 40 14.47 -15.74 10.01
C LEU A 40 15.26 -17.01 9.71
N LYS A 41 16.04 -17.01 8.62
CA LYS A 41 16.93 -18.12 8.31
C LYS A 41 18.18 -18.06 9.21
N PRO A 42 18.59 -19.17 9.84
CA PRO A 42 19.80 -19.20 10.66
C PRO A 42 21.07 -18.78 9.91
N GLU A 43 21.12 -19.03 8.60
CA GLU A 43 22.25 -18.72 7.72
C GLU A 43 22.44 -17.20 7.51
N GLU A 44 21.39 -16.41 7.70
CA GLU A 44 21.39 -14.95 7.53
C GLU A 44 21.75 -14.22 8.83
N LEU A 45 21.98 -14.97 9.91
CA LEU A 45 22.22 -14.45 11.25
C LEU A 45 23.66 -14.72 11.69
N ARG A 46 24.40 -13.64 11.96
CA ARG A 46 25.69 -13.72 12.63
C ARG A 46 25.50 -13.44 14.12
N ILE A 47 25.73 -14.45 14.94
CA ILE A 47 25.58 -14.38 16.39
C ILE A 47 26.96 -14.28 17.03
N GLU A 48 27.21 -13.20 17.74
CA GLU A 48 28.42 -12.94 18.49
C GLU A 48 28.10 -12.91 19.98
N VAL A 49 28.97 -13.52 20.78
CA VAL A 49 28.83 -13.57 22.24
C VAL A 49 29.90 -12.70 22.85
N CYS A 50 29.50 -11.79 23.71
CA CYS A 50 30.36 -10.79 24.32
C CYS A 50 30.22 -10.81 25.84
N ARG A 51 31.19 -10.21 26.53
CA ARG A 51 31.06 -9.94 27.96
C ARG A 51 29.98 -8.90 28.21
N SER A 52 29.15 -9.16 29.22
CA SER A 52 28.12 -8.22 29.67
C SER A 52 28.77 -7.00 30.32
N GLY A 53 28.26 -5.80 30.04
CA GLY A 53 28.72 -4.58 30.69
C GLY A 53 27.76 -4.19 31.82
N GLY A 54 28.28 -3.92 33.02
CA GLY A 54 27.46 -3.38 34.12
C GLY A 54 27.93 -3.77 35.54
N PRO A 55 27.23 -3.28 36.58
CA PRO A 55 27.54 -3.60 37.96
C PRO A 55 27.18 -5.06 38.27
N GLY A 56 28.16 -5.96 38.30
CA GLY A 56 27.88 -7.38 38.60
C GLY A 56 29.06 -8.21 39.09
N GLY A 57 30.02 -7.57 39.76
CA GLY A 57 31.10 -8.26 40.48
C GLY A 57 31.93 -9.19 39.58
N GLN A 58 32.49 -10.26 40.18
CA GLN A 58 33.33 -11.22 39.45
C GLN A 58 32.57 -11.95 38.34
N GLY A 59 31.28 -12.28 38.56
CA GLY A 59 30.49 -13.07 37.61
C GLY A 59 30.26 -12.39 36.27
N VAL A 60 30.15 -11.04 36.24
CA VAL A 60 30.01 -10.27 35.00
C VAL A 60 31.34 -10.17 34.23
N ASN A 61 32.48 -10.21 34.93
CA ASN A 61 33.80 -10.13 34.30
C ASN A 61 34.27 -11.48 33.70
N THR A 62 33.77 -12.61 34.22
CA THR A 62 34.17 -13.95 33.78
C THR A 62 33.13 -14.66 32.91
N THR A 63 31.85 -14.29 32.95
CA THR A 63 30.78 -14.99 32.22
C THR A 63 30.36 -14.24 30.96
N ASP A 64 30.59 -14.87 29.80
CA ASP A 64 30.17 -14.36 28.49
C ASP A 64 28.66 -14.57 28.28
N SER A 65 27.86 -13.61 28.78
CA SER A 65 26.40 -13.70 28.82
C SER A 65 25.67 -12.76 27.85
N ALA A 66 26.33 -11.73 27.31
CA ALA A 66 25.72 -10.81 26.36
C ALA A 66 25.73 -11.40 24.95
N VAL A 67 24.62 -11.24 24.22
CA VAL A 67 24.47 -11.75 22.86
C VAL A 67 24.21 -10.57 21.91
N GLN A 68 24.95 -10.55 20.82
CA GLN A 68 24.79 -9.63 19.71
C GLN A 68 24.43 -10.44 18.46
N ILE A 69 23.34 -10.05 17.80
CA ILE A 69 22.88 -10.68 16.56
C ILE A 69 22.89 -9.63 15.46
N LEU A 70 23.58 -9.94 14.38
CA LEU A 70 23.60 -9.18 13.14
C LEU A 70 22.80 -9.94 12.08
N HIS A 71 21.80 -9.30 11.50
CA HIS A 71 21.16 -9.79 10.27
C HIS A 71 22.00 -9.33 9.08
N ILE A 72 22.66 -10.27 8.41
CA ILE A 72 23.63 -10.00 7.34
C ILE A 72 22.98 -9.25 6.15
N PRO A 73 21.78 -9.64 5.65
CA PRO A 73 21.18 -8.98 4.49
C PRO A 73 20.78 -7.52 4.72
N THR A 74 20.27 -7.19 5.92
CA THR A 74 19.78 -5.83 6.21
C THR A 74 20.77 -4.98 7.02
N GLY A 75 21.86 -5.58 7.51
CA GLY A 75 22.82 -4.92 8.40
C GLY A 75 22.26 -4.59 9.79
N THR A 76 21.08 -5.08 10.16
CA THR A 76 20.43 -4.74 11.44
C THR A 76 21.12 -5.46 12.59
N ILE A 77 21.60 -4.69 13.57
CA ILE A 77 22.26 -5.22 14.76
C ILE A 77 21.33 -5.07 15.97
N VAL A 78 21.17 -6.16 16.72
CA VAL A 78 20.46 -6.20 18.00
C VAL A 78 21.37 -6.79 19.06
N ARG A 79 21.48 -6.13 20.21
CA ARG A 79 22.25 -6.60 21.36
C ARG A 79 21.32 -6.75 22.57
N CYS A 80 21.44 -7.86 23.30
CA CYS A 80 20.71 -8.10 24.53
C CYS A 80 21.67 -8.59 25.64
N GLN A 81 21.55 -7.99 26.83
CA GLN A 81 22.36 -8.33 28.01
C GLN A 81 21.54 -8.32 29.31
N ASP A 82 20.21 -8.36 29.23
CA ASP A 82 19.31 -8.15 30.38
C ASP A 82 19.33 -9.33 31.37
N GLY A 83 19.62 -10.54 30.89
CA GLY A 83 19.66 -11.77 31.68
C GLY A 83 21.08 -12.25 31.99
N ARG A 84 21.22 -13.05 33.05
CA ARG A 84 22.47 -13.76 33.39
C ARG A 84 22.75 -14.97 32.47
N SER A 85 21.76 -15.42 31.71
CA SER A 85 21.85 -16.60 30.83
C SER A 85 21.94 -16.17 29.37
N GLN A 86 22.96 -16.71 28.67
CA GLN A 86 23.19 -16.50 27.25
C GLN A 86 21.99 -16.94 26.40
N GLN A 87 21.38 -18.10 26.68
CA GLN A 87 20.25 -18.64 25.91
C GLN A 87 19.04 -17.71 25.97
N LYS A 88 18.71 -17.23 27.18
CA LYS A 88 17.60 -16.26 27.37
C LYS A 88 17.86 -14.94 26.65
N ASN A 89 19.12 -14.47 26.64
CA ASN A 89 19.48 -13.26 25.91
C ASN A 89 19.43 -13.47 24.39
N LYS A 90 19.80 -14.66 23.90
CA LYS A 90 19.69 -15.04 22.48
C LYS A 90 18.23 -15.04 22.02
N GLU A 91 17.33 -15.70 22.75
CA GLU A 91 15.89 -15.74 22.42
C GLU A 91 15.27 -14.33 22.39
N LYS A 92 15.58 -13.50 23.39
CA LYS A 92 15.12 -12.11 23.41
C LYS A 92 15.68 -11.30 22.24
N ALA A 93 16.98 -11.43 21.95
CA ALA A 93 17.60 -10.74 20.82
C ALA A 93 16.98 -11.16 19.48
N LEU A 94 16.67 -12.45 19.30
CA LEU A 94 15.96 -12.95 18.10
C LEU A 94 14.55 -12.38 17.99
N ASN A 95 13.80 -12.33 19.08
CA ASN A 95 12.45 -11.74 19.08
C ASN A 95 12.47 -10.25 18.74
N VAL A 96 13.40 -9.49 19.32
CA VAL A 96 13.59 -8.06 19.01
C VAL A 96 14.03 -7.86 17.57
N LEU A 97 14.94 -8.72 17.07
CA LEU A 97 15.37 -8.66 15.68
C LEU A 97 14.21 -8.94 14.71
N ARG A 98 13.40 -9.98 14.97
CA ARG A 98 12.21 -10.30 14.18
C ARG A 98 11.25 -9.12 14.15
N SER A 99 10.97 -8.52 15.32
CA SER A 99 10.08 -7.36 15.44
C SER A 99 10.58 -6.16 14.64
N ARG A 100 11.87 -5.81 14.73
CA ARG A 100 12.46 -4.69 13.96
C ARG A 100 12.44 -4.92 12.45
N LEU A 101 12.74 -6.14 12.01
CA LEU A 101 12.73 -6.49 10.60
C LEU A 101 11.30 -6.49 10.05
N LEU A 102 10.34 -7.00 10.82
CA LEU A 102 8.92 -6.98 10.46
C LEU A 102 8.44 -5.54 10.32
N GLU A 103 8.71 -4.67 11.29
CA GLU A 103 8.36 -3.25 11.24
C GLU A 103 8.95 -2.55 10.00
N THR A 104 10.22 -2.86 9.69
CA THR A 104 10.89 -2.29 8.50
C THR A 104 10.20 -2.72 7.21
N LYS A 105 9.92 -4.02 7.05
CA LYS A 105 9.20 -4.54 5.87
C LYS A 105 7.79 -3.98 5.76
N GLN A 106 7.06 -3.93 6.87
CA GLN A 106 5.71 -3.34 6.92
C GLN A 106 5.74 -1.87 6.52
N ARG A 107 6.73 -1.10 6.98
CA ARG A 107 6.89 0.29 6.57
C ARG A 107 7.17 0.42 5.08
N GLU A 108 8.10 -0.38 4.55
CA GLU A 108 8.42 -0.36 3.11
C GLU A 108 7.20 -0.72 2.24
N GLU A 109 6.43 -1.73 2.63
CA GLU A 109 5.19 -2.08 1.94
C GLU A 109 4.13 -0.99 2.07
N ALA A 110 3.94 -0.42 3.26
CA ALA A 110 3.01 0.67 3.46
C ALA A 110 3.40 1.90 2.62
N GLU A 111 4.68 2.20 2.48
CA GLU A 111 5.20 3.27 1.62
C GLU A 111 4.92 2.98 0.14
N LYS A 112 5.19 1.76 -0.33
CA LYS A 112 4.86 1.33 -1.70
C LYS A 112 3.35 1.42 -1.96
N TYR A 113 2.54 0.94 -1.03
CA TYR A 113 1.08 0.98 -1.10
C TYR A 113 0.58 2.44 -1.13
N ALA A 114 1.11 3.30 -0.26
CA ALA A 114 0.76 4.72 -0.22
C ALA A 114 1.21 5.45 -1.49
N ALA A 115 2.37 5.11 -2.07
CA ALA A 115 2.82 5.65 -3.34
C ALA A 115 1.90 5.22 -4.49
N HIS A 116 1.56 3.93 -4.56
CA HIS A 116 0.66 3.39 -5.59
C HIS A 116 -0.77 3.95 -5.47
N ARG A 117 -1.26 4.14 -4.24
CA ARG A 117 -2.54 4.83 -3.99
C ARG A 117 -2.50 6.28 -4.45
N ARG A 118 -1.42 7.01 -4.14
CA ARG A 118 -1.25 8.41 -4.53
C ARG A 118 -1.18 8.56 -6.05
N SER A 119 -0.48 7.67 -6.75
CA SER A 119 -0.42 7.73 -8.22
C SER A 119 -1.77 7.48 -8.89
N GLN A 120 -2.62 6.62 -8.32
CA GLN A 120 -3.97 6.39 -8.85
C GLN A 120 -4.93 7.56 -8.64
N ILE A 121 -4.85 8.23 -7.48
CA ILE A 121 -5.82 9.26 -7.10
C ILE A 121 -5.37 10.67 -7.54
N GLY A 122 -4.07 10.91 -7.64
CA GLY A 122 -3.51 12.24 -7.88
C GLY A 122 -3.81 13.20 -6.73
N SER A 123 -4.08 14.46 -7.06
CA SER A 123 -4.48 15.51 -6.10
C SER A 123 -5.96 15.44 -5.70
N GLY A 124 -6.77 14.62 -6.40
CA GLY A 124 -8.22 14.55 -6.21
C GLY A 124 -8.97 15.77 -6.77
N GLY A 125 -8.29 16.59 -7.58
CA GLY A 125 -8.82 17.82 -8.16
C GLY A 125 -9.84 17.56 -9.27
N ARG A 126 -10.65 18.59 -9.59
CA ARG A 126 -11.65 18.54 -10.67
C ARG A 126 -11.04 18.39 -12.07
N GLU A 127 -9.76 18.67 -12.20
CA GLU A 127 -9.00 18.61 -13.45
C GLU A 127 -8.66 17.17 -13.83
N GLU A 128 -8.31 16.35 -12.85
CA GLU A 128 -7.87 14.94 -13.00
C GLU A 128 -9.05 13.95 -13.10
N LYS A 129 -10.24 14.44 -13.43
CA LYS A 129 -11.46 13.61 -13.55
C LYS A 129 -11.32 12.59 -14.67
N ILE A 130 -11.52 11.32 -14.35
CA ILE A 130 -11.65 10.26 -15.35
C ILE A 130 -13.09 10.10 -15.81
N ARG A 131 -14.06 10.37 -14.94
CA ARG A 131 -15.49 10.21 -15.25
C ARG A 131 -16.33 11.35 -14.70
N THR A 132 -17.37 11.73 -15.42
CA THR A 132 -18.39 12.69 -14.96
C THR A 132 -19.77 12.06 -14.96
N TYR A 133 -20.43 12.11 -13.80
CA TYR A 133 -21.81 11.71 -13.58
C TYR A 133 -22.67 12.97 -13.56
N ASN A 134 -23.57 13.11 -14.51
CA ASN A 134 -24.45 14.26 -14.67
C ASN A 134 -25.89 13.83 -14.43
N PHE A 135 -26.41 14.12 -13.23
CA PHE A 135 -27.78 13.78 -12.84
C PHE A 135 -28.85 14.56 -13.62
N PRO A 136 -28.73 15.88 -13.85
CA PRO A 136 -29.71 16.62 -14.64
C PRO A 136 -29.94 16.09 -16.06
N GLN A 137 -28.91 15.50 -16.68
CA GLN A 137 -28.97 14.95 -18.04
C GLN A 137 -29.02 13.42 -18.08
N ASN A 138 -29.16 12.75 -16.93
CA ASN A 138 -29.14 11.28 -16.77
C ASN A 138 -27.99 10.59 -17.54
N ARG A 139 -26.77 11.12 -17.42
CA ARG A 139 -25.65 10.74 -18.28
C ARG A 139 -24.35 10.54 -17.53
N VAL A 140 -23.58 9.57 -17.99
CA VAL A 140 -22.21 9.31 -17.53
C VAL A 140 -21.23 9.39 -18.70
N THR A 141 -20.15 10.13 -18.53
CA THR A 141 -19.10 10.30 -19.54
C THR A 141 -17.75 9.89 -18.96
N ASP A 142 -17.06 8.96 -19.61
CA ASP A 142 -15.67 8.62 -19.32
C ASP A 142 -14.75 9.41 -20.26
N HIS A 143 -13.92 10.28 -19.69
CA HIS A 143 -13.07 11.22 -20.44
C HIS A 143 -11.85 10.55 -21.04
N ARG A 144 -11.49 9.34 -20.61
CA ARG A 144 -10.33 8.61 -21.15
C ARG A 144 -10.57 8.15 -22.57
N ILE A 145 -11.78 7.66 -22.84
CA ILE A 145 -12.19 7.15 -24.16
C ILE A 145 -13.22 8.05 -24.85
N GLY A 146 -13.70 9.10 -24.18
CA GLY A 146 -14.74 10.00 -24.68
C GLY A 146 -16.13 9.37 -24.78
N LEU A 147 -16.31 8.16 -24.25
CA LEU A 147 -17.58 7.44 -24.30
C LEU A 147 -18.59 8.06 -23.34
N THR A 148 -19.82 8.21 -23.82
CA THR A 148 -20.90 8.82 -23.09
C THR A 148 -22.14 7.94 -23.16
N LEU A 149 -22.65 7.53 -22.00
CA LEU A 149 -23.84 6.68 -21.85
C LEU A 149 -24.98 7.47 -21.19
N TYR A 150 -26.21 7.31 -21.70
CA TYR A 150 -27.41 8.02 -21.25
C TYR A 150 -28.32 7.14 -20.39
N ASN A 151 -27.73 6.42 -19.45
CA ASN A 151 -28.38 5.46 -18.57
C ASN A 151 -27.81 5.53 -17.15
N LEU A 152 -27.58 6.75 -16.63
CA LEU A 152 -26.94 6.95 -15.33
C LEU A 152 -27.69 6.21 -14.20
N ASP A 153 -29.02 6.16 -14.22
CA ASP A 153 -29.79 5.43 -13.20
C ASP A 153 -29.37 3.96 -13.11
N ARG A 154 -29.32 3.24 -14.24
CA ARG A 154 -28.88 1.83 -14.29
C ARG A 154 -27.39 1.67 -13.97
N PHE A 155 -26.59 2.64 -14.41
CA PHE A 155 -25.17 2.67 -14.09
C PHE A 155 -24.93 2.74 -12.58
N MET A 156 -25.75 3.51 -11.86
CA MET A 156 -25.70 3.63 -10.40
C MET A 156 -26.22 2.37 -9.69
N GLU A 157 -27.09 1.58 -10.33
CA GLU A 157 -27.57 0.28 -9.83
C GLU A 157 -26.55 -0.87 -10.04
N GLY A 158 -25.45 -0.61 -10.75
CA GLY A 158 -24.35 -1.58 -10.93
C GLY A 158 -24.24 -2.16 -12.35
N GLU A 159 -25.04 -1.70 -13.31
CA GLU A 159 -24.90 -2.07 -14.73
C GLU A 159 -23.70 -1.35 -15.39
N LEU A 160 -22.48 -1.71 -14.97
CA LEU A 160 -21.23 -1.09 -15.44
C LEU A 160 -20.62 -1.78 -16.67
N GLY A 161 -21.18 -2.94 -17.08
CA GLY A 161 -20.57 -3.84 -18.05
C GLY A 161 -20.21 -3.18 -19.38
N GLU A 162 -21.13 -2.39 -19.94
CA GLU A 162 -20.94 -1.70 -21.23
C GLU A 162 -19.71 -0.77 -21.21
N MET A 163 -19.57 0.03 -20.15
CA MET A 163 -18.43 0.95 -19.98
C MET A 163 -17.12 0.19 -19.76
N ILE A 164 -17.15 -0.86 -18.93
CA ILE A 164 -15.94 -1.65 -18.62
C ILE A 164 -15.44 -2.36 -19.88
N SER A 165 -16.32 -2.98 -20.66
CA SER A 165 -15.95 -3.65 -21.90
C SER A 165 -15.35 -2.70 -22.93
N ALA A 166 -15.90 -1.49 -23.07
CA ALA A 166 -15.34 -0.47 -23.96
C ALA A 166 -13.95 0.00 -23.51
N LEU A 167 -13.73 0.17 -22.20
CA LEU A 167 -12.43 0.51 -21.63
C LEU A 167 -11.41 -0.61 -21.85
N GLN A 168 -11.79 -1.87 -21.64
CA GLN A 168 -10.94 -3.04 -21.88
C GLN A 168 -10.53 -3.17 -23.34
N ALA A 169 -11.47 -2.99 -24.27
CA ALA A 169 -11.19 -3.06 -25.70
C ALA A 169 -10.20 -1.97 -26.14
N THR A 170 -10.34 -0.76 -25.58
CA THR A 170 -9.44 0.36 -25.89
C THR A 170 -8.04 0.14 -25.32
N ASP A 171 -7.93 -0.28 -24.05
CA ASP A 171 -6.65 -0.60 -23.41
C ASP A 171 -5.91 -1.73 -24.14
N LEU A 172 -6.63 -2.78 -24.57
CA LEU A 172 -6.04 -3.86 -25.37
C LEU A 172 -5.51 -3.34 -26.71
N ALA A 173 -6.27 -2.49 -27.40
CA ALA A 173 -5.87 -1.90 -28.66
C ALA A 173 -4.63 -0.99 -28.53
N GLU A 174 -4.52 -0.24 -27.44
CA GLU A 174 -3.35 0.58 -27.13
C GLU A 174 -2.12 -0.28 -26.86
N ARG A 175 -2.23 -1.31 -26.01
CA ARG A 175 -1.12 -2.23 -25.71
C ARG A 175 -0.61 -2.97 -26.96
N LEU A 176 -1.52 -3.39 -27.84
CA LEU A 176 -1.15 -4.04 -29.10
C LEU A 176 -0.38 -3.08 -30.03
N LYS A 177 -0.77 -1.81 -30.09
CA LYS A 177 -0.06 -0.79 -30.87
C LYS A 177 1.34 -0.54 -30.30
N ASP A 178 1.47 -0.37 -28.99
CA ASP A 178 2.76 -0.15 -28.34
C ASP A 178 3.70 -1.34 -28.55
N SER A 179 3.18 -2.57 -28.42
CA SER A 179 3.95 -3.78 -28.70
C SER A 179 4.40 -3.86 -30.15
N ALA A 180 3.57 -3.44 -31.11
CA ALA A 180 3.89 -3.42 -32.53
C ALA A 180 4.88 -2.30 -32.91
N LEU A 181 4.96 -1.22 -32.13
CA LEU A 181 5.95 -0.13 -32.27
C LEU A 181 7.30 -0.47 -31.63
N SER A 182 7.31 -1.37 -30.66
CA SER A 182 8.52 -1.82 -29.96
C SER A 182 9.24 -3.00 -30.63
N ALA A 183 8.64 -3.60 -31.64
CA ALA A 183 9.16 -4.72 -32.44
C ALA A 183 9.70 -4.23 -33.78
#